data_AF-A0A3D0N7Z2-F1
#
_entry.id   AF-A0A3D0N7Z2-F1
#
_cell.length_a   1.000
_cell.length_b   1.000
_cell.length_c   1.000
_cell.angle_alpha   90.00
_cell.angle_beta   90.00
_cell.angle_gamma   90.00
#
_symmetry.space_group_name_H-M   'P 1'
#
loop_
_entity.id
_entity.type
_entity.pdbx_description
1 polymer ?
#
loop_
_entity_poly.entity_id
_entity_poly.type
_entity_poly.pdbx_seq_one_letter_code
_entity_poly.pdbx_strand_id
1 'polypeptide(L)'
;MMQTALFDCHTHTEFSACAEDVSLQRYVEITRTSDQPFAITDHSAQIFYPPTNRWGFWSDDAVALFEANIESGGARIRHYVDTIREAQCGGMYVGTELDVLPDGRMVFPDDLLGSLDTVAGAVHSMPTLKAERPLDEIYAEFRFQVTALAGHGIDLLVHPYRLVLAAGA
;
A
#
# COMPACT_ATOMS: atom_id res chain seq x y z
N MET A 1 -3.48 25.99 23.74
CA MET A 1 -2.82 24.71 23.49
C MET A 1 -3.50 24.11 22.27
N MET A 2 -2.78 23.92 21.16
CA MET A 2 -3.31 23.17 20.03
C MET A 2 -3.43 21.72 20.49
N GLN A 3 -4.66 21.26 20.67
CA GLN A 3 -4.93 19.85 20.86
C GLN A 3 -4.45 19.17 19.58
N THR A 4 -3.44 18.32 19.66
CA THR A 4 -3.05 17.48 18.52
C THR A 4 -4.24 16.60 18.23
N ALA A 5 -4.98 16.93 17.17
CA ALA A 5 -6.01 16.07 16.64
C ALA A 5 -5.31 14.75 16.27
N LEU A 6 -5.76 13.64 16.86
CA LEU A 6 -5.33 12.32 16.43
C LEU A 6 -5.66 12.19 14.94
N PHE A 7 -4.85 11.46 14.18
CA PHE A 7 -5.11 11.11 12.78
C PHE A 7 -4.68 9.66 12.59
N ASP A 8 -5.59 8.81 12.14
CA ASP A 8 -5.26 7.43 11.79
C ASP A 8 -4.85 7.35 10.32
N CYS A 9 -3.54 7.30 10.07
CA CYS A 9 -2.98 7.34 8.73
C CYS A 9 -2.88 5.99 8.04
N HIS A 10 -3.30 4.89 8.66
CA HIS A 10 -3.10 3.55 8.10
C HIS A 10 -4.29 2.64 8.41
N THR A 11 -5.27 2.63 7.52
CA THR A 11 -6.47 1.79 7.62
C THR A 11 -6.77 1.06 6.31
N HIS A 12 -7.46 -0.07 6.39
CA HIS A 12 -7.76 -0.95 5.26
C HIS A 12 -9.26 -1.23 5.13
N THR A 13 -9.70 -1.57 3.92
CA THR A 13 -11.07 -1.95 3.54
C THR A 13 -11.08 -3.33 2.87
N GLU A 14 -12.23 -3.75 2.34
CA GLU A 14 -12.39 -5.01 1.59
C GLU A 14 -11.53 -5.10 0.31
N PHE A 15 -10.93 -3.99 -0.13
CA PHE A 15 -9.97 -3.95 -1.22
C PHE A 15 -8.62 -4.60 -0.86
N SER A 16 -8.26 -4.63 0.43
CA SER A 16 -7.13 -5.40 0.94
C SER A 16 -7.57 -6.81 1.33
N ALA A 17 -6.85 -7.84 0.88
CA ALA A 17 -7.10 -9.25 1.21
C ALA A 17 -6.85 -9.59 2.69
N CYS A 18 -6.13 -8.74 3.43
CA CYS A 18 -5.88 -8.89 4.87
C CYS A 18 -7.01 -8.33 5.74
N ALA A 19 -8.02 -7.67 5.15
CA ALA A 19 -9.15 -7.13 5.88
C ALA A 19 -10.08 -8.25 6.38
N GLU A 20 -10.11 -8.43 7.69
CA GLU A 20 -11.10 -9.23 8.39
C GLU A 20 -12.09 -8.28 9.07
N ASP A 21 -13.38 -8.35 8.71
CA ASP A 21 -14.48 -7.58 9.32
C ASP A 21 -14.43 -6.04 9.19
N VAL A 22 -13.58 -5.50 8.30
CA VAL A 22 -13.53 -4.07 7.95
C VAL A 22 -14.00 -3.85 6.51
N SER A 23 -14.86 -2.85 6.31
CA SER A 23 -15.37 -2.47 5.00
C SER A 23 -15.47 -0.96 4.85
N LEU A 24 -15.40 -0.46 3.62
CA LEU A 24 -15.58 0.95 3.28
C LEU A 24 -16.90 1.50 3.86
N GLN A 25 -17.98 0.74 3.74
CA GLN A 25 -19.27 1.14 4.28
C GLN A 25 -19.23 1.31 5.81
N ARG A 26 -18.49 0.46 6.52
CA ARG A 26 -18.33 0.59 7.98
C ARG A 26 -17.57 1.87 8.34
N TYR A 27 -16.56 2.26 7.57
CA TYR A 27 -15.89 3.55 7.76
C TYR A 27 -16.84 4.72 7.51
N VAL A 28 -17.65 4.67 6.46
CA VAL A 28 -18.68 5.70 6.21
C VAL A 28 -19.65 5.82 7.39
N GLU A 29 -20.06 4.70 7.98
CA GLU A 29 -20.92 4.69 9.18
C GLU A 29 -20.22 5.26 10.41
N ILE A 30 -18.95 4.94 10.64
CA ILE A 30 -18.14 5.50 11.73
C ILE A 30 -18.03 7.02 11.59
N THR A 31 -17.71 7.52 10.38
CA THR A 31 -17.57 8.96 10.10
C THR A 31 -18.85 9.76 10.35
N ARG A 32 -20.02 9.13 10.31
CA ARG A 32 -21.30 9.80 10.67
C ARG A 32 -21.45 10.07 12.16
N THR A 33 -20.67 9.41 13.00
CA THR A 33 -20.77 9.47 14.46
C THR A 33 -19.47 9.91 15.14
N SER A 34 -18.44 10.21 14.36
CA SER A 34 -17.10 10.57 14.83
C SER A 34 -16.49 11.63 13.92
N ASP A 35 -15.90 12.66 14.54
CA ASP A 35 -15.12 13.70 13.84
C ASP A 35 -13.62 13.33 13.73
N GLN A 36 -13.25 12.11 14.12
CA GLN A 36 -11.88 11.62 14.09
C GLN A 36 -11.42 11.40 12.64
N PRO A 37 -10.41 12.13 12.13
CA PRO A 37 -9.95 11.96 10.76
C PRO A 37 -9.08 10.70 10.60
N PHE A 38 -9.15 10.10 9.40
CA PHE A 38 -8.37 8.92 9.02
C PHE A 38 -8.18 8.80 7.51
N ALA A 39 -7.19 8.03 7.07
CA ALA A 39 -6.94 7.70 5.67
C ALA A 39 -7.23 6.23 5.39
N ILE A 40 -7.93 5.98 4.28
CA ILE A 40 -8.02 4.65 3.67
C ILE A 40 -6.75 4.44 2.85
N THR A 41 -5.93 3.45 3.22
CA THR A 41 -4.62 3.16 2.62
C THR A 41 -4.51 1.68 2.29
N ASP A 42 -5.37 1.19 1.41
CA ASP A 42 -5.35 -0.21 1.00
C ASP A 42 -4.07 -0.58 0.21
N HIS A 43 -3.69 -1.86 0.29
CA HIS A 43 -2.49 -2.39 -0.37
C HIS A 43 -2.60 -2.30 -1.90
N SER A 44 -1.74 -1.48 -2.50
CA SER A 44 -1.72 -1.29 -3.95
C SER A 44 -1.53 -2.60 -4.73
N ALA A 45 -0.66 -3.50 -4.27
CA ALA A 45 -0.43 -4.79 -4.89
C ALA A 45 -1.68 -5.68 -4.85
N GLN A 46 -2.38 -5.74 -3.72
CA GLN A 46 -3.56 -6.61 -3.59
C GLN A 46 -4.74 -6.14 -4.45
N ILE A 47 -4.82 -4.84 -4.73
CA ILE A 47 -5.79 -4.25 -5.66
C ILE A 47 -5.36 -4.47 -7.12
N PHE A 48 -4.07 -4.29 -7.41
CA PHE A 48 -3.52 -4.34 -8.76
C PHE A 48 -3.68 -5.73 -9.40
N TYR A 49 -3.37 -6.80 -8.67
CA TYR A 49 -3.50 -8.16 -9.19
C TYR A 49 -4.96 -8.65 -9.18
N PRO A 50 -5.37 -9.51 -10.12
CA PRO A 50 -6.74 -10.02 -10.15
C PRO A 50 -7.09 -10.78 -8.87
N PRO A 51 -8.38 -10.85 -8.47
CA PRO A 51 -8.80 -11.57 -7.26
C PRO A 51 -8.36 -13.04 -7.19
N THR A 52 -8.21 -13.70 -8.35
CA THR A 52 -7.71 -15.08 -8.44
C THR A 52 -6.21 -15.22 -8.19
N ASN A 53 -5.45 -14.11 -8.14
CA ASN A 53 -4.00 -14.07 -7.94
C ASN A 53 -3.55 -12.86 -7.11
N ARG A 54 -4.27 -12.49 -6.05
CA ARG A 54 -3.91 -11.33 -5.18
C ARG A 54 -2.52 -11.43 -4.55
N TRP A 55 -1.98 -12.65 -4.46
CA TRP A 55 -0.67 -12.94 -3.90
C TRP A 55 0.48 -12.92 -4.92
N GLY A 56 0.19 -12.61 -6.20
CA GLY A 56 1.19 -12.61 -7.28
C GLY A 56 2.43 -11.75 -6.99
N PHE A 57 2.26 -10.66 -6.24
CA PHE A 57 3.34 -9.78 -5.80
C PHE A 57 4.43 -10.46 -4.94
N TRP A 58 4.06 -11.49 -4.18
CA TRP A 58 4.98 -12.23 -3.30
C TRP A 58 5.56 -13.49 -3.95
N SER A 59 5.28 -13.71 -5.23
CA SER A 59 5.80 -14.85 -5.99
C SER A 59 7.18 -14.54 -6.59
N ASP A 60 7.89 -15.59 -7.04
CA ASP A 60 9.16 -15.42 -7.76
C ASP A 60 8.97 -14.75 -9.14
N ASP A 61 7.74 -14.78 -9.66
CA ASP A 61 7.36 -14.19 -10.95
C ASP A 61 6.79 -12.76 -10.80
N ALA A 62 6.94 -12.12 -9.64
CA ALA A 62 6.27 -10.84 -9.31
C ALA A 62 6.43 -9.77 -10.41
N VAL A 63 7.65 -9.63 -10.96
CA VAL A 63 7.97 -8.69 -12.04
C VAL A 63 7.25 -9.06 -13.34
N ALA A 64 7.32 -10.33 -13.76
CA ALA A 64 6.66 -10.77 -14.99
C ALA A 64 5.14 -10.67 -14.87
N LEU A 65 4.58 -10.99 -13.70
CA LEU A 65 3.17 -10.83 -13.40
C LEU A 65 2.76 -9.36 -13.39
N PHE A 66 3.59 -8.46 -12.85
CA PHE A 66 3.35 -7.02 -12.91
C PHE A 66 3.21 -6.56 -14.36
N GLU A 67 4.20 -6.90 -15.20
CA GLU A 67 4.22 -6.53 -16.62
C GLU A 67 3.00 -7.06 -17.38
N ALA A 68 2.62 -8.31 -17.13
CA ALA A 68 1.43 -8.92 -17.72
C ALA A 68 0.11 -8.28 -17.25
N ASN A 69 0.11 -7.53 -16.15
CA ASN A 69 -1.10 -6.95 -15.57
C ASN A 69 -1.17 -5.42 -15.64
N ILE A 70 -0.16 -4.70 -16.16
CA ILE A 70 -0.10 -3.21 -16.16
C ILE A 70 -1.44 -2.56 -16.50
N GLU A 71 -2.04 -2.93 -17.63
CA GLU A 71 -3.30 -2.32 -18.08
C GLU A 71 -4.47 -2.68 -17.15
N SER A 72 -4.68 -3.97 -16.90
CA SER A 72 -5.81 -4.44 -16.09
C SER A 72 -5.70 -4.06 -14.61
N GLY A 73 -4.48 -4.05 -14.06
CA GLY A 73 -4.18 -3.65 -12.70
C GLY A 73 -4.32 -2.15 -12.52
N GLY A 74 -3.87 -1.35 -13.50
CA GLY A 74 -4.16 0.08 -13.53
C GLY A 74 -5.65 0.40 -13.55
N ALA A 75 -6.45 -0.37 -14.29
CA ALA A 75 -7.91 -0.24 -14.29
C ALA A 75 -8.53 -0.58 -12.92
N ARG A 76 -8.03 -1.60 -12.21
CA ARG A 76 -8.48 -1.94 -10.84
C ARG A 76 -8.13 -0.85 -9.84
N ILE A 77 -6.93 -0.29 -9.91
CA ILE A 77 -6.50 0.81 -9.05
C ILE A 77 -7.35 2.06 -9.28
N ARG A 78 -7.65 2.41 -10.54
CA ARG A 78 -8.58 3.51 -10.85
C ARG A 78 -9.96 3.26 -10.24
N HIS A 79 -10.50 2.06 -10.44
CA HIS A 79 -11.79 1.70 -9.84
C HIS A 79 -11.78 1.80 -8.31
N TYR A 80 -10.69 1.38 -7.66
CA TYR A 80 -10.51 1.57 -6.22
C TYR A 80 -10.57 3.06 -5.84
N VAL A 81 -9.74 3.90 -6.46
CA VAL A 81 -9.68 5.34 -6.14
C VAL A 81 -11.04 6.01 -6.37
N ASP A 82 -11.70 5.73 -7.49
CA ASP A 82 -13.04 6.25 -7.79
C ASP A 82 -14.05 5.82 -6.71
N THR A 83 -14.02 4.55 -6.30
CA THR A 83 -14.93 4.01 -5.27
C THR A 83 -14.71 4.68 -3.91
N ILE A 84 -13.46 4.84 -3.46
CA ILE A 84 -13.19 5.50 -2.17
C ILE A 84 -13.58 6.98 -2.26
N ARG A 85 -13.30 7.66 -3.37
CA ARG A 85 -13.66 9.08 -3.59
C ARG A 85 -15.17 9.28 -3.59
N GLU A 86 -15.93 8.40 -4.23
CA GLU A 86 -17.40 8.44 -4.22
C GLU A 86 -17.99 8.26 -2.81
N ALA A 87 -17.36 7.42 -2.00
CA ALA A 87 -17.76 7.18 -0.61
C ALA A 87 -17.20 8.22 0.38
N GLN A 88 -16.24 9.05 -0.04
CA GLN A 88 -15.55 9.99 0.82
C GLN A 88 -16.54 10.96 1.48
N CYS A 89 -16.47 11.05 2.81
CA CYS A 89 -17.28 11.99 3.59
C CYS A 89 -16.54 12.39 4.88
N GLY A 90 -16.93 13.52 5.48
CA GLY A 90 -16.37 13.98 6.75
C GLY A 90 -14.84 14.03 6.77
N GLY A 91 -14.23 13.43 7.78
CA GLY A 91 -12.77 13.35 7.97
C GLY A 91 -12.07 12.20 7.23
N MET A 92 -12.68 11.62 6.20
CA MET A 92 -12.06 10.55 5.40
C MET A 92 -11.08 11.11 4.38
N TYR A 93 -9.89 10.52 4.30
CA TYR A 93 -8.86 10.81 3.31
C TYR A 93 -8.65 9.59 2.41
N VAL A 94 -8.38 9.83 1.13
CA VAL A 94 -8.13 8.79 0.14
C VAL A 94 -6.63 8.64 -0.06
N GLY A 95 -6.11 7.44 0.17
CA GLY A 95 -4.71 7.12 -0.02
C GLY A 95 -4.51 5.71 -0.55
N THR A 96 -3.28 5.24 -0.42
CA THR A 96 -2.91 3.85 -0.68
C THR A 96 -1.70 3.50 0.17
N GLU A 97 -1.56 2.23 0.50
CA GLU A 97 -0.28 1.68 0.89
C GLU A 97 0.43 1.18 -0.38
N LEU A 98 1.37 2.00 -0.83
CA LEU A 98 2.17 1.83 -2.03
C LEU A 98 3.20 0.71 -1.85
N ASP A 99 3.12 -0.26 -2.73
CA ASP A 99 4.06 -1.36 -2.89
C ASP A 99 5.08 -1.02 -3.98
N VAL A 100 6.32 -1.43 -3.77
CA VAL A 100 7.38 -1.41 -4.77
C VAL A 100 7.93 -2.80 -5.04
N LEU A 101 8.12 -3.11 -6.32
CA LEU A 101 8.81 -4.32 -6.75
C LEU A 101 10.28 -4.31 -6.28
N PRO A 102 10.95 -5.48 -6.28
CA PRO A 102 12.38 -5.57 -5.97
C PRO A 102 13.28 -4.70 -6.84
N ASP A 103 12.83 -4.37 -8.06
CA ASP A 103 13.52 -3.48 -9.00
C ASP A 103 13.17 -1.99 -8.83
N GLY A 104 12.35 -1.65 -7.84
CA GLY A 104 12.00 -0.27 -7.47
C GLY A 104 10.82 0.32 -8.24
N ARG A 105 10.23 -0.39 -9.20
CA ARG A 105 8.98 0.05 -9.85
C ARG A 105 7.83 0.01 -8.85
N MET A 106 6.99 1.04 -8.86
CA MET A 106 5.79 1.08 -8.02
C MET A 106 4.63 0.28 -8.64
N VAL A 107 3.79 -0.29 -7.79
CA VAL A 107 2.58 -1.03 -8.20
C VAL A 107 1.37 -0.09 -8.21
N PHE A 108 1.48 1.00 -8.95
CA PHE A 108 0.44 2.04 -9.03
C PHE A 108 0.58 2.84 -10.34
N PRO A 109 -0.50 3.35 -10.96
CA PRO A 109 -0.40 4.22 -12.13
C PRO A 109 0.18 5.61 -11.80
N ASP A 110 1.22 6.03 -12.52
CA ASP A 110 1.88 7.33 -12.36
C ASP A 110 0.91 8.52 -12.42
N ASP A 111 -0.10 8.44 -13.29
CA ASP A 111 -1.07 9.51 -13.52
C ASP A 111 -2.05 9.71 -12.35
N LEU A 112 -2.10 8.76 -11.42
CA LEU A 112 -3.09 8.75 -10.34
C LEU A 112 -2.46 9.00 -8.96
N LEU A 113 -1.19 8.65 -8.74
CA LEU A 113 -0.58 8.72 -7.41
C LEU A 113 -0.65 10.14 -6.81
N GLY A 114 -0.36 11.17 -7.62
CA GLY A 114 -0.42 12.57 -7.19
C GLY A 114 -1.82 13.13 -6.94
N SER A 115 -2.87 12.34 -7.19
CA SER A 115 -4.27 12.71 -6.89
C SER A 115 -4.75 12.24 -5.52
N LEU A 116 -3.95 11.42 -4.83
CA LEU A 116 -4.26 10.91 -3.49
C LEU A 116 -4.02 12.00 -2.44
N ASP A 117 -4.76 11.93 -1.34
CA ASP A 117 -4.57 12.85 -0.21
C ASP A 117 -3.36 12.46 0.64
N THR A 118 -3.01 11.17 0.65
CA THR A 118 -1.79 10.66 1.29
C THR A 118 -1.30 9.36 0.65
N VAL A 119 0.01 9.13 0.67
CA VAL A 119 0.65 7.91 0.19
C VAL A 119 1.52 7.31 1.31
N ALA A 120 1.09 6.17 1.83
CA ALA A 120 1.91 5.35 2.72
C ALA A 120 2.77 4.41 1.88
N GLY A 121 4.06 4.28 2.15
CA GLY A 121 4.97 3.36 1.46
C GLY A 121 5.39 2.21 2.35
N ALA A 122 5.44 1.01 1.80
CA ALA A 122 5.83 -0.19 2.52
C ALA A 122 6.70 -1.15 1.70
N VAL A 123 7.63 -1.81 2.36
CA VAL A 123 8.40 -2.92 1.78
C VAL A 123 7.74 -4.24 2.21
N HIS A 124 7.10 -4.91 1.26
CA HIS A 124 6.34 -6.14 1.52
C HIS A 124 6.95 -7.42 0.96
N SER A 125 7.89 -7.32 0.02
CA SER A 125 8.56 -8.47 -0.59
C SER A 125 10.03 -8.17 -0.85
N MET A 126 10.88 -9.10 -0.44
CA MET A 126 12.34 -9.02 -0.59
C MET A 126 12.87 -10.39 -1.03
N PRO A 127 13.15 -10.60 -2.33
CA PRO A 127 13.80 -11.80 -2.84
C PRO A 127 15.05 -12.22 -2.06
N THR A 128 15.88 -11.27 -1.63
CA THR A 128 17.09 -11.59 -0.85
C THR A 128 16.75 -12.25 0.49
N LEU A 129 15.68 -11.78 1.14
CA LEU A 129 15.18 -12.36 2.39
C LEU A 129 14.61 -13.76 2.14
N LYS A 130 13.78 -13.93 1.11
CA LYS A 130 13.17 -15.24 0.76
C LYS A 130 14.23 -16.29 0.40
N ALA A 131 15.32 -15.86 -0.22
CA ALA A 131 16.43 -16.72 -0.61
C ALA A 131 17.50 -16.87 0.49
N GLU A 132 17.24 -16.40 1.72
CA GLU A 132 18.15 -16.47 2.87
C GLU A 132 19.57 -15.96 2.55
N ARG A 133 19.65 -14.87 1.78
CA ARG A 133 20.92 -14.25 1.38
C ARG A 133 21.62 -13.63 2.61
N PRO A 134 22.93 -13.35 2.51
CA PRO A 134 23.66 -12.65 3.56
C PRO A 134 22.98 -11.34 4.01
N LEU A 135 23.07 -11.00 5.30
CA LEU A 135 22.40 -9.83 5.89
C LEU A 135 22.75 -8.50 5.20
N ASP A 136 23.97 -8.36 4.69
CA ASP A 136 24.40 -7.17 3.95
C ASP A 136 23.66 -7.02 2.62
N GLU A 137 23.38 -8.12 1.91
CA GLU A 137 22.54 -8.13 0.71
C GLU A 137 21.08 -7.81 1.03
N ILE A 138 20.54 -8.39 2.11
CA ILE A 138 19.18 -8.10 2.61
C ILE A 138 19.03 -6.62 2.92
N TYR A 139 19.96 -6.06 3.70
CA TYR A 139 19.92 -4.64 4.01
C TYR A 139 20.14 -3.74 2.78
N ALA A 140 20.90 -4.19 1.79
CA ALA A 140 21.07 -3.46 0.54
C ALA A 140 19.76 -3.39 -0.26
N GLU A 141 19.04 -4.49 -0.41
CA GLU A 141 17.73 -4.53 -1.06
C GLU A 141 16.71 -3.67 -0.31
N PHE A 142 16.64 -3.79 1.02
CA PHE A 142 15.73 -2.97 1.84
C PHE A 142 15.99 -1.47 1.64
N ARG A 143 17.25 -1.03 1.73
CA ARG A 143 17.62 0.38 1.50
C ARG A 143 17.27 0.84 0.10
N PHE A 144 17.47 -0.01 -0.91
CA PHE A 144 17.12 0.30 -2.29
C PHE A 144 15.62 0.53 -2.45
N GLN A 145 14.78 -0.39 -1.96
CA GLN A 145 13.31 -0.26 -2.04
C GLN A 145 12.78 0.93 -1.25
N VAL A 146 13.31 1.21 -0.05
CA VAL A 146 12.95 2.41 0.72
C VAL A 146 13.32 3.69 -0.03
N THR A 147 14.49 3.71 -0.68
CA THR A 147 14.93 4.85 -1.51
C THR A 147 14.02 5.02 -2.73
N ALA A 148 13.60 3.92 -3.36
CA ALA A 148 12.67 3.95 -4.49
C ALA A 148 11.30 4.50 -4.06
N LEU A 149 10.74 4.03 -2.94
CA LEU A 149 9.51 4.56 -2.36
C LEU A 149 9.61 6.07 -2.12
N ALA A 150 10.68 6.53 -1.48
CA ALA A 150 10.92 7.96 -1.27
C ALA A 150 10.99 8.74 -2.60
N GLY A 151 11.60 8.15 -3.64
CA GLY A 151 11.66 8.72 -4.98
C GLY A 151 10.30 8.84 -5.68
N HIS A 152 9.34 7.98 -5.34
CA HIS A 152 7.95 8.05 -5.83
C HIS A 152 7.08 9.05 -5.06
N GLY A 153 7.60 9.68 -4.00
CA GLY A 153 6.90 10.75 -3.29
C GLY A 153 5.94 10.28 -2.20
N ILE A 154 6.27 9.20 -1.47
CA ILE A 154 5.52 8.79 -0.28
C ILE A 154 5.54 9.88 0.81
N ASP A 155 4.46 9.98 1.58
CA ASP A 155 4.37 10.86 2.75
C ASP A 155 4.84 10.16 4.03
N LEU A 156 4.60 8.84 4.10
CA LEU A 156 4.78 8.03 5.29
C LEU A 156 5.48 6.72 4.91
N LEU A 157 6.45 6.28 5.73
CA LEU A 157 7.03 4.94 5.62
C LEU A 157 6.43 4.08 6.73
N VAL A 158 5.61 3.09 6.37
CA VAL A 158 4.83 2.31 7.34
C VAL A 158 5.51 0.98 7.67
N HIS A 159 5.43 0.60 8.95
CA HIS A 159 6.04 -0.60 9.54
C HIS A 159 7.39 -1.04 8.91
N PRO A 160 8.36 -0.12 8.77
CA PRO A 160 9.54 -0.30 7.90
C PRO A 160 10.36 -1.52 8.23
N TYR A 161 10.44 -1.88 9.51
CA TYR A 161 11.33 -2.93 9.96
C TYR A 161 10.67 -4.31 10.03
N ARG A 162 9.40 -4.45 9.63
CA ARG A 162 8.65 -5.71 9.75
C ARG A 162 9.38 -6.91 9.13
N LEU A 163 9.87 -6.77 7.90
CA LEU A 163 10.54 -7.88 7.20
C LEU A 163 11.95 -8.14 7.72
N VAL A 164 12.73 -7.09 7.96
CA VAL A 164 14.11 -7.26 8.45
C VAL A 164 14.14 -7.82 9.88
N LEU A 165 13.21 -7.44 10.76
CA LEU A 165 13.08 -8.03 12.10
C LEU A 165 12.66 -9.51 12.03
N ALA A 166 11.79 -9.86 11.08
CA ALA A 166 11.43 -11.27 10.85
C ALA A 166 12.62 -12.12 10.37
N ALA A 167 13.64 -11.50 9.78
CA ALA A 167 14.88 -12.14 9.35
C ALA A 167 15.86 -12.46 10.49
N GLY A 168 15.55 -12.06 11.73
CA GLY A 168 16.46 -12.18 12.87
C GLY A 168 17.52 -11.09 12.96
N ALA A 169 17.25 -9.92 12.36
CA ALA A 169 18.04 -8.69 12.53
C ALA A 169 17.89 -8.06 13.92
#